data_AF-A0A6G8F6E8-F1
#
_entry.id   AF-A0A6G8F6E8-F1
#
_cell.length_a   1.000
_cell.length_b   1.000
_cell.length_c   1.000
_cell.angle_alpha   90.00
_cell.angle_beta   90.00
_cell.angle_gamma   90.00
#
_symmetry.space_group_name_H-M   'P 1'
#
loop_
_entity.id
_entity.type
_entity.pdbx_description
1 polymer ?
#
loop_
_entity_poly.entity_id
_entity_poly.type
_entity_poly.pdbx_seq_one_letter_code
_entity_poly.pdbx_strand_id
1 'polypeptide(L)'
;MYKGNYYWFAKKLLFHLHGCKEWFYGRWNAHFVGPQAEVAGHAHKKVTFLPTTCAQKIFKKNANTLVSSEKSFGIPVVCENGGVDMNPIITAHQEIVIENSVRYIELLESSATKILDEYWETWKARNQLISQTTYANGGKFMPGRFAPVFKKVGSSQKLTIVWKDFSPVFKNKIEHHGVVVKPKLGGYSVSCFKNALDWELEMIPETENKIKPIRELLAEYHQRKLADIKRLEKLKRLI
;
A
#
# COMPACT_ATOMS: atom_id res chain seq x y z
N MET A 1 40.88 -7.72 12.38
CA MET A 1 39.85 -6.79 12.89
C MET A 1 39.11 -6.18 11.70
N TYR A 2 37.89 -6.64 11.38
CA TYR A 2 37.00 -5.98 10.41
C TYR A 2 35.66 -5.67 11.11
N LYS A 3 35.69 -4.67 12.00
CA LYS A 3 34.50 -3.99 12.52
C LYS A 3 34.20 -2.83 11.57
N GLY A 4 33.21 -2.93 10.68
CA GLY A 4 32.90 -1.79 9.81
C GLY A 4 31.73 -1.91 8.84
N ASN A 5 31.54 -3.04 8.14
CA ASN A 5 30.58 -3.05 7.01
C ASN A 5 29.16 -3.57 7.35
N TYR A 6 29.00 -4.40 8.37
CA TYR A 6 27.68 -4.98 8.69
C TYR A 6 26.73 -4.01 9.41
N TYR A 7 27.28 -2.99 10.09
CA TYR A 7 26.48 -1.97 10.78
C TYR A 7 25.79 -1.01 9.80
N TRP A 8 26.34 -0.86 8.59
CA TRP A 8 25.75 -0.02 7.54
C TRP A 8 24.54 -0.71 6.86
N PHE A 9 24.58 -2.05 6.74
CA PHE A 9 23.53 -2.84 6.11
C PHE A 9 22.21 -2.80 6.91
N ALA A 10 22.29 -2.94 8.24
CA ALA A 10 21.12 -2.81 9.13
C ALA A 10 20.56 -1.38 9.13
N LYS A 11 21.43 -0.36 9.09
CA LYS A 11 21.02 1.05 9.09
C LYS A 11 20.35 1.48 7.78
N LYS A 12 20.71 0.90 6.64
CA LYS A 12 20.09 1.23 5.35
C LYS A 12 18.74 0.50 5.12
N LEU A 13 18.58 -0.69 5.69
CA LEU A 13 17.34 -1.46 5.66
C LEU A 13 16.28 -0.94 6.66
N LEU A 14 16.69 -0.36 7.80
CA LEU A 14 15.76 0.23 8.78
C LEU A 14 15.04 1.50 8.27
N PHE A 15 15.62 2.20 7.28
CA PHE A 15 15.17 3.53 6.85
C PHE A 15 14.25 3.56 5.63
N HIS A 16 13.85 2.40 5.10
CA HIS A 16 13.00 2.33 3.88
C HIS A 16 11.53 1.96 4.12
N LEU A 17 11.03 2.16 5.33
CA LEU A 17 9.60 2.21 5.61
C LEU A 17 9.20 3.66 5.92
N HIS A 18 8.79 4.37 4.87
CA HIS A 18 7.78 5.43 4.80
C HIS A 18 8.13 6.38 3.65
N GLY A 19 7.16 6.60 2.76
CA GLY A 19 7.19 7.73 1.86
C GLY A 19 7.10 9.03 2.66
N CYS A 20 8.25 9.61 2.99
CA CYS A 20 8.37 11.00 3.43
C CYS A 20 9.51 11.64 2.64
N LYS A 21 9.12 12.59 1.79
CA LYS A 21 9.99 13.70 1.42
C LYS A 21 10.48 14.36 2.72
N GLU A 22 11.74 14.75 2.70
CA GLU A 22 12.34 15.78 3.55
C GLU A 22 12.74 15.43 5.01
N TRP A 23 14.07 15.44 5.20
CA TRP A 23 14.84 16.13 6.27
C TRP A 23 15.65 15.34 7.33
N PHE A 24 16.96 15.66 7.28
CA PHE A 24 17.93 15.99 8.33
C PHE A 24 18.72 14.93 9.12
N TYR A 25 20.05 15.09 9.02
CA TYR A 25 21.05 14.62 9.98
C TYR A 25 20.73 15.17 11.37
N GLY A 26 20.38 14.29 12.30
CA GLY A 26 20.09 14.63 13.69
C GLY A 26 20.58 13.52 14.63
N ARG A 27 21.49 13.91 15.51
CA ARG A 27 22.21 13.14 16.53
C ARG A 27 21.25 12.40 17.48
N TRP A 28 21.54 11.13 17.75
CA TRP A 28 20.96 10.38 18.88
C TRP A 28 21.28 11.09 20.20
N ASN A 29 20.29 11.25 21.07
CA ASN A 29 20.47 11.27 22.52
C ASN A 29 19.26 10.61 23.19
N ALA A 30 19.56 9.58 23.95
CA ALA A 30 18.66 8.96 24.92
C ALA A 30 18.32 9.96 26.03
N HIS A 31 17.11 9.91 26.58
CA HIS A 31 16.87 9.94 28.03
C HIS A 31 15.40 9.56 28.34
N PHE A 32 15.27 8.75 29.40
CA PHE A 32 14.06 8.34 30.11
C PHE A 32 13.18 9.54 30.53
N VAL A 33 11.87 9.31 30.68
CA VAL A 33 11.04 9.41 31.93
C VAL A 33 9.54 9.45 31.52
N GLY A 34 8.70 8.71 32.26
CA GLY A 34 7.26 8.56 32.05
C GLY A 34 6.36 9.66 32.66
N PRO A 35 5.15 9.35 33.15
CA PRO A 35 3.88 9.91 32.64
C PRO A 35 3.08 10.78 33.64
N GLN A 36 2.30 11.76 33.14
CA GLN A 36 1.15 12.49 33.75
C GLN A 36 0.86 13.74 32.87
N ALA A 37 -0.31 14.36 32.70
CA ALA A 37 -1.60 14.31 33.37
C ALA A 37 -2.73 14.91 32.48
N GLU A 38 -3.94 14.59 32.92
CA GLU A 38 -5.30 15.13 32.76
C GLU A 38 -5.62 16.60 32.37
N VAL A 39 -6.72 16.72 31.58
CA VAL A 39 -8.01 17.44 31.83
C VAL A 39 -8.22 18.95 31.51
N ALA A 40 -9.37 19.18 30.85
CA ALA A 40 -10.29 20.34 30.75
C ALA A 40 -9.77 21.67 30.16
N GLY A 41 -10.54 22.47 29.40
CA GLY A 41 -11.96 22.49 29.02
C GLY A 41 -12.34 23.95 28.74
N HIS A 42 -13.16 24.25 27.73
CA HIS A 42 -14.27 25.22 27.80
C HIS A 42 -14.97 25.42 26.44
N ALA A 43 -16.29 25.50 26.54
CA ALA A 43 -17.26 25.65 25.47
C ALA A 43 -17.36 27.08 24.89
N HIS A 44 -17.93 27.21 23.68
CA HIS A 44 -18.93 28.25 23.41
C HIS A 44 -19.91 27.85 22.31
N LYS A 45 -21.20 28.07 22.61
CA LYS A 45 -22.42 27.81 21.82
C LYS A 45 -22.48 28.60 20.51
N LYS A 46 -23.10 28.03 19.47
CA LYS A 46 -24.01 28.74 18.56
C LYS A 46 -25.17 27.84 18.16
N VAL A 47 -26.37 28.41 18.25
CA VAL A 47 -27.70 27.83 18.03
C VAL A 47 -28.14 28.13 16.60
N THR A 48 -28.68 27.15 15.89
CA THR A 48 -29.55 27.37 14.72
C THR A 48 -30.71 26.39 14.74
N PHE A 49 -31.91 26.95 14.56
CA PHE A 49 -33.24 26.34 14.69
C PHE A 49 -33.55 25.32 13.58
N LEU A 50 -34.28 24.26 13.94
CA LEU A 50 -35.02 23.35 13.05
C LEU A 50 -36.52 23.49 13.35
N PRO A 51 -37.44 23.41 12.36
CA PRO A 51 -38.83 23.07 12.60
C PRO A 51 -39.04 21.54 12.55
N THR A 52 -39.65 21.05 13.63
CA THR A 52 -40.54 19.88 13.80
C THR A 52 -41.43 19.57 12.58
N THR A 53 -41.89 18.37 12.23
CA THR A 53 -42.08 17.03 12.85
C THR A 53 -42.49 16.06 11.72
N CYS A 54 -42.07 14.79 11.72
CA CYS A 54 -42.98 13.63 11.67
C CYS A 54 -42.24 12.32 11.97
N ALA A 55 -42.96 11.39 12.60
CA ALA A 55 -42.44 10.34 13.46
C ALA A 55 -42.07 9.01 12.76
N GLN A 56 -41.01 8.40 13.30
CA GLN A 56 -40.80 6.96 13.58
C GLN A 56 -40.88 5.91 12.45
N LYS A 57 -39.74 5.25 12.21
CA LYS A 57 -39.61 3.80 12.49
C LYS A 57 -38.15 3.41 12.72
N ILE A 58 -37.94 2.79 13.89
CA ILE A 58 -36.66 2.29 14.39
C ILE A 58 -36.26 1.07 13.55
N PHE A 59 -35.11 1.15 12.86
CA PHE A 59 -34.34 -0.03 12.47
C PHE A 59 -32.99 0.02 13.16
N LYS A 60 -32.83 -0.80 14.21
CA LYS A 60 -31.51 -1.16 14.73
C LYS A 60 -30.82 -2.01 13.65
N LYS A 61 -29.74 -1.50 13.06
CA LYS A 61 -28.69 -2.34 12.48
C LYS A 61 -27.33 -1.78 12.89
N ASN A 62 -26.55 -2.67 13.49
CA ASN A 62 -25.25 -2.42 14.09
C ASN A 62 -24.29 -1.77 13.09
N ALA A 63 -23.61 -0.74 13.59
CA ALA A 63 -22.52 -0.06 12.93
C ALA A 63 -21.32 -1.00 12.78
N ASN A 64 -20.94 -1.28 11.54
CA ASN A 64 -19.53 -1.39 11.17
C ASN A 64 -19.33 -0.44 9.98
N THR A 65 -18.49 0.54 10.23
CA THR A 65 -18.37 1.83 9.56
C THR A 65 -17.83 1.68 8.14
N LEU A 66 -18.71 1.49 7.16
CA LEU A 66 -18.47 2.01 5.82
C LEU A 66 -18.64 3.52 5.93
N VAL A 67 -17.53 4.25 5.97
CA VAL A 67 -17.53 5.70 5.75
C VAL A 67 -17.93 5.91 4.29
N SER A 68 -19.24 5.91 4.02
CA SER A 68 -19.79 6.50 2.82
C SER A 68 -19.62 8.01 2.95
N SER A 69 -18.48 8.51 2.47
CA SER A 69 -18.41 9.89 2.01
C SER A 69 -19.25 9.98 0.74
N GLU A 70 -20.57 9.98 0.89
CA GLU A 70 -21.50 10.47 -0.12
C GLU A 70 -21.33 11.98 -0.16
N LYS A 71 -20.29 12.45 -0.85
CA LYS A 71 -20.35 13.79 -1.45
C LYS A 71 -21.45 13.71 -2.49
N SER A 72 -22.64 14.22 -2.17
CA SER A 72 -23.66 14.51 -3.17
C SER A 72 -23.11 15.58 -4.11
N PHE A 73 -22.47 15.16 -5.19
CA PHE A 73 -22.12 16.06 -6.28
C PHE A 73 -23.41 16.37 -7.05
N GLY A 74 -23.96 17.56 -6.82
CA GLY A 74 -24.99 18.10 -7.70
C GLY A 74 -24.38 18.31 -9.08
N ILE A 75 -24.85 17.57 -10.08
CA ILE A 75 -24.46 17.80 -11.48
C ILE A 75 -25.27 18.99 -11.97
N PRO A 76 -24.65 20.12 -12.36
CA PRO A 76 -25.38 21.23 -12.94
C PRO A 76 -25.99 20.78 -14.27
N VAL A 77 -27.32 20.82 -14.34
CA VAL A 77 -28.08 20.47 -15.54
C VAL A 77 -28.46 21.76 -16.26
N VAL A 78 -28.04 21.90 -17.52
CA VAL A 78 -28.43 23.01 -18.38
C VAL A 78 -29.60 22.57 -19.25
N CYS A 79 -30.69 23.33 -19.23
CA CYS A 79 -31.83 23.12 -20.12
C CYS A 79 -31.64 23.95 -21.38
N GLU A 80 -31.58 23.30 -22.55
CA GLU A 80 -31.54 23.96 -23.85
C GLU A 80 -32.78 23.57 -24.67
N ASN A 81 -33.46 24.55 -25.25
CA ASN A 81 -34.61 24.35 -26.15
C ASN A 81 -35.74 23.44 -25.59
N GLY A 82 -35.95 23.45 -24.27
CA GLY A 82 -36.98 22.65 -23.60
C GLY A 82 -36.58 21.20 -23.29
N GLY A 83 -35.33 20.82 -23.53
CA GLY A 83 -34.75 19.51 -23.17
C GLY A 83 -33.57 19.65 -22.20
N VAL A 84 -33.21 18.55 -21.54
CA VAL A 84 -32.03 18.46 -20.67
C VAL A 84 -30.81 18.08 -21.52
N ASP A 85 -29.73 18.86 -21.48
CA ASP A 85 -28.45 18.44 -22.05
C ASP A 85 -27.85 17.30 -21.20
N MET A 86 -27.73 16.12 -21.81
CA MET A 86 -27.24 14.92 -21.15
C MET A 86 -25.71 14.81 -21.17
N ASN A 87 -25.02 15.61 -21.98
CA ASN A 87 -23.57 15.52 -22.17
C ASN A 87 -22.76 15.78 -20.87
N PRO A 88 -23.09 16.80 -20.05
CA PRO A 88 -22.43 17.02 -18.76
C PRO A 88 -22.68 15.87 -17.78
N ILE A 89 -23.89 15.30 -17.79
CA ILE A 89 -24.28 14.19 -16.91
C ILE A 89 -23.48 12.92 -17.23
N ILE A 90 -23.38 12.57 -18.53
CA ILE A 90 -22.63 11.40 -18.99
C ILE A 90 -21.14 11.55 -18.67
N THR A 91 -20.58 12.74 -18.91
CA THR A 91 -19.16 13.03 -18.62
C THR A 91 -18.86 12.94 -17.13
N ALA A 92 -19.67 13.57 -16.28
CA ALA A 92 -19.52 13.54 -14.83
C ALA A 92 -19.65 12.10 -14.27
N HIS A 93 -20.61 11.33 -14.78
CA HIS A 93 -20.75 9.92 -14.40
C HIS A 93 -19.48 9.12 -14.71
N GLN A 94 -18.91 9.30 -15.90
CA GLN A 94 -17.70 8.59 -16.30
C GLN A 94 -16.48 9.00 -15.46
N GLU A 95 -16.39 10.26 -15.04
CA GLU A 95 -15.37 10.74 -14.10
C GLU A 95 -15.51 10.07 -12.72
N ILE A 96 -16.72 9.94 -12.20
CA ILE A 96 -16.99 9.22 -10.94
C ILE A 96 -16.58 7.75 -11.03
N VAL A 97 -16.84 7.08 -12.16
CA VAL A 97 -16.44 5.67 -12.37
C VAL A 97 -14.91 5.52 -12.34
N ILE A 98 -14.18 6.47 -12.92
CA ILE A 98 -12.71 6.50 -12.87
C ILE A 98 -12.23 6.73 -11.43
N GLU A 99 -12.83 7.68 -10.70
CA GLU A 99 -12.50 7.93 -9.29
C GLU A 99 -12.72 6.69 -8.41
N ASN A 100 -13.84 5.98 -8.60
CA ASN A 100 -14.12 4.75 -7.87
C ASN A 100 -13.04 3.70 -8.13
N SER A 101 -12.58 3.55 -9.38
CA SER A 101 -11.48 2.64 -9.72
C SER A 101 -10.18 3.01 -9.01
N VAL A 102 -9.89 4.30 -8.84
CA VAL A 102 -8.74 4.78 -8.05
C VAL A 102 -8.90 4.41 -6.58
N ARG A 103 -10.07 4.67 -5.98
CA ARG A 103 -10.34 4.32 -4.56
C ARG A 103 -10.19 2.82 -4.30
N TYR A 104 -10.65 1.97 -5.22
CA TYR A 104 -10.47 0.52 -5.08
C TYR A 104 -8.98 0.11 -5.14
N ILE A 105 -8.19 0.73 -6.01
CA ILE A 105 -6.73 0.49 -6.07
C ILE A 105 -6.07 0.91 -4.74
N GLU A 106 -6.42 2.06 -4.18
CA GLU A 106 -5.90 2.55 -2.90
C GLU A 106 -6.28 1.62 -1.74
N LEU A 107 -7.51 1.11 -1.73
CA LEU A 107 -7.97 0.14 -0.73
C LEU A 107 -7.19 -1.18 -0.82
N LEU A 108 -6.97 -1.68 -2.04
CA LEU A 108 -6.14 -2.87 -2.28
C LEU A 108 -4.68 -2.66 -1.87
N GLU A 109 -4.12 -1.48 -2.17
CA GLU A 109 -2.78 -1.09 -1.71
C GLU A 109 -2.71 -1.10 -0.19
N SER A 110 -3.67 -0.49 0.51
CA SER A 110 -3.72 -0.48 1.98
C SER A 110 -3.82 -1.88 2.59
N SER A 111 -4.58 -2.78 1.95
CA SER A 111 -4.74 -4.16 2.40
C SER A 111 -3.44 -4.95 2.20
N ALA A 112 -2.80 -4.81 1.04
CA ALA A 112 -1.52 -5.45 0.76
C ALA A 112 -0.40 -4.89 1.65
N THR A 113 -0.38 -3.60 1.96
CA THR A 113 0.62 -3.00 2.87
C THR A 113 0.63 -3.72 4.21
N LYS A 114 -0.53 -4.01 4.80
CA LYS A 114 -0.61 -4.75 6.08
C LYS A 114 0.03 -6.13 6.00
N ILE A 115 -0.21 -6.86 4.90
CA ILE A 115 0.35 -8.20 4.68
C ILE A 115 1.87 -8.13 4.47
N LEU A 116 2.33 -7.13 3.71
CA LEU A 116 3.74 -6.91 3.44
C LEU A 116 4.48 -6.51 4.72
N ASP A 117 3.92 -5.61 5.53
CA ASP A 117 4.49 -5.18 6.79
C ASP A 117 4.58 -6.35 7.78
N GLU A 118 3.53 -7.17 7.90
CA GLU A 118 3.55 -8.40 8.70
C GLU A 118 4.71 -9.33 8.26
N TYR A 119 4.84 -9.57 6.96
CA TYR A 119 5.96 -10.35 6.42
C TYR A 119 7.31 -9.75 6.78
N TRP A 120 7.47 -8.43 6.59
CA TRP A 120 8.73 -7.73 6.86
C TRP A 120 9.11 -7.77 8.34
N GLU A 121 8.16 -7.64 9.26
CA GLU A 121 8.43 -7.75 10.69
C GLU A 121 8.88 -9.16 11.07
N THR A 122 8.17 -10.20 10.63
CA THR A 122 8.56 -11.59 10.89
C THR A 122 9.92 -11.93 10.28
N TRP A 123 10.16 -11.48 9.05
CA TRP A 123 11.42 -11.69 8.34
C TRP A 123 12.60 -10.98 9.03
N LYS A 124 12.42 -9.75 9.50
CA LYS A 124 13.43 -9.00 10.27
C LYS A 124 13.70 -9.66 11.62
N ALA A 125 12.67 -10.06 12.35
CA ALA A 125 12.80 -10.74 13.64
C ALA A 125 13.55 -12.06 13.50
N ARG A 126 13.25 -12.84 12.45
CA ARG A 126 13.95 -14.09 12.15
C ARG A 126 15.42 -13.86 11.83
N ASN A 127 15.72 -12.87 10.98
CA ASN A 127 17.09 -12.49 10.66
C ASN A 127 17.87 -11.99 11.89
N GLN A 128 17.23 -11.25 12.79
CA GLN A 128 17.83 -10.82 14.05
C GLN A 128 18.18 -12.01 14.94
N LEU A 129 17.28 -13.00 15.06
CA LEU A 129 17.53 -14.22 15.81
C LEU A 129 18.71 -15.02 15.20
N ILE A 130 18.71 -15.21 13.87
CA ILE A 130 19.80 -15.88 13.14
C ILE A 130 21.13 -15.15 13.37
N SER A 131 21.12 -13.81 13.32
CA SER A 131 22.31 -13.01 13.59
C SER A 131 22.85 -13.27 14.99
N GLN A 132 22.01 -13.21 16.02
CA GLN A 132 22.40 -13.43 17.40
C GLN A 132 22.99 -14.82 17.63
N THR A 133 22.34 -15.87 17.12
CA THR A 133 22.80 -17.26 17.28
C THR A 133 24.07 -17.55 16.49
N THR A 134 24.18 -17.01 15.27
CA THR A 134 25.32 -17.28 14.39
C THR A 134 26.60 -16.62 14.90
N TYR A 135 26.54 -15.36 15.34
CA TYR A 135 27.71 -14.67 15.91
C TYR A 135 28.14 -15.27 17.25
N ALA A 136 27.19 -15.73 18.08
CA ALA A 136 27.52 -16.44 19.32
C ALA A 136 28.30 -17.74 19.06
N ASN A 137 28.01 -18.41 17.94
CA ASN A 137 28.62 -19.69 17.56
C ASN A 137 29.81 -19.54 16.60
N GLY A 138 30.27 -18.32 16.30
CA GLY A 138 31.38 -18.06 15.37
C GLY A 138 31.11 -18.43 13.90
N GLY A 139 29.84 -18.64 13.54
CA GLY A 139 29.43 -19.03 12.20
C GLY A 139 29.33 -17.86 11.22
N LYS A 140 29.05 -18.19 9.94
CA LYS A 140 28.79 -17.21 8.89
C LYS A 140 27.30 -16.84 8.86
N PHE A 141 26.99 -15.57 9.10
CA PHE A 141 25.62 -15.06 9.03
C PHE A 141 25.05 -15.19 7.60
N MET A 142 23.94 -15.92 7.47
CA MET A 142 23.18 -16.07 6.23
C MET A 142 21.79 -15.47 6.44
N PRO A 143 21.57 -14.20 6.04
CA PRO A 143 20.25 -13.58 6.14
C PRO A 143 19.29 -14.19 5.12
N GLY A 144 17.99 -14.04 5.40
CA GLY A 144 16.96 -14.17 4.38
C GLY A 144 17.26 -13.28 3.17
N ARG A 145 16.75 -13.69 2.03
CA ARG A 145 17.01 -13.11 0.72
C ARG A 145 15.77 -12.51 0.09
N PHE A 146 14.61 -13.12 0.31
CA PHE A 146 13.41 -12.82 -0.48
C PHE A 146 12.39 -12.03 0.32
N ALA A 147 11.85 -10.98 -0.30
CA ALA A 147 10.70 -10.27 0.26
C ALA A 147 9.79 -9.68 -0.83
N PRO A 148 8.47 -9.59 -0.58
CA PRO A 148 7.53 -8.94 -1.47
C PRO A 148 7.60 -7.42 -1.31
N VAL A 149 7.47 -6.71 -2.43
CA VAL A 149 7.45 -5.24 -2.45
C VAL A 149 6.46 -4.73 -3.49
N PHE A 150 5.97 -3.51 -3.27
CA PHE A 150 5.27 -2.78 -4.32
C PHE A 150 6.22 -2.36 -5.43
N LYS A 151 5.71 -2.37 -6.66
CA LYS A 151 6.39 -1.89 -7.86
C LYS A 151 5.40 -1.15 -8.74
N LYS A 152 5.76 0.05 -9.16
CA LYS A 152 5.09 0.77 -10.25
C LYS A 152 5.75 0.38 -11.57
N VAL A 153 4.94 0.00 -12.56
CA VAL A 153 5.40 -0.51 -13.86
C VAL A 153 4.92 0.40 -14.99
N GLY A 154 5.86 0.76 -15.86
CA GLY A 154 5.60 1.54 -17.07
C GLY A 154 5.25 3.01 -16.81
N SER A 155 4.99 3.74 -17.89
CA SER A 155 4.58 5.15 -17.84
C SER A 155 3.21 5.34 -17.17
N SER A 156 2.31 4.35 -17.29
CA SER A 156 0.99 4.39 -16.66
C SER A 156 1.01 4.18 -15.14
N GLN A 157 2.19 4.02 -14.53
CA GLN A 157 2.37 3.81 -13.09
C GLN A 157 1.52 2.64 -12.55
N LYS A 158 1.44 1.52 -13.29
CA LYS A 158 0.67 0.35 -12.87
C LYS A 158 1.24 -0.19 -11.56
N LEU A 159 0.46 -0.14 -10.48
CA LEU A 159 0.84 -0.69 -9.19
C LEU A 159 0.69 -2.22 -9.20
N THR A 160 1.71 -2.93 -8.72
CA THR A 160 1.68 -4.38 -8.55
C THR A 160 2.62 -4.80 -7.43
N ILE A 161 2.49 -6.05 -6.98
CA ILE A 161 3.33 -6.64 -5.93
C ILE A 161 4.27 -7.65 -6.58
N VAL A 162 5.57 -7.50 -6.35
CA VAL A 162 6.60 -8.39 -6.90
C VAL A 162 7.50 -8.91 -5.79
N TRP A 163 8.07 -10.09 -5.99
CA TRP A 163 9.13 -10.59 -5.13
C TRP A 163 10.50 -10.07 -5.58
N LYS A 164 11.35 -9.73 -4.62
CA LYS A 164 12.74 -9.34 -4.87
C LYS A 164 13.71 -10.24 -4.11
N ASP A 165 14.84 -10.52 -4.75
CA ASP A 165 16.03 -11.09 -4.14
C ASP A 165 16.95 -9.95 -3.71
N PHE A 166 17.12 -9.79 -2.39
CA PHE A 166 17.97 -8.78 -1.75
C PHE A 166 19.42 -9.22 -1.61
N SER A 167 19.76 -10.42 -2.08
CA SER A 167 21.14 -10.88 -2.11
C SER A 167 22.03 -9.96 -2.93
N PRO A 168 23.31 -9.84 -2.53
CA PRO A 168 24.26 -9.05 -3.26
C PRO A 168 24.51 -9.65 -4.64
N VAL A 169 24.25 -8.86 -5.69
CA VAL A 169 24.55 -9.21 -7.07
C VAL A 169 25.62 -8.25 -7.56
N PHE A 170 26.79 -8.78 -7.87
CA PHE A 170 27.90 -7.98 -8.40
C PHE A 170 27.77 -7.85 -9.92
N LYS A 171 27.67 -6.60 -10.41
CA LYS A 171 27.77 -6.28 -11.84
C LYS A 171 28.80 -5.18 -12.01
N ASN A 172 29.79 -5.38 -12.87
CA ASN A 172 30.86 -4.40 -13.12
C ASN A 172 31.56 -3.94 -11.83
N LYS A 173 31.80 -4.85 -10.87
CA LYS A 173 32.37 -4.57 -9.53
C LYS A 173 31.50 -3.65 -8.64
N ILE A 174 30.26 -3.37 -9.04
CA ILE A 174 29.27 -2.64 -8.25
C ILE A 174 28.28 -3.65 -7.67
N GLU A 175 28.02 -3.54 -6.37
CA GLU A 175 27.06 -4.37 -5.66
C GLU A 175 25.64 -3.82 -5.84
N HIS A 176 24.73 -4.66 -6.33
CA HIS A 176 23.32 -4.35 -6.50
C HIS A 176 22.48 -5.27 -5.61
N HIS A 177 21.36 -4.73 -5.11
CA HIS A 177 20.39 -5.48 -4.30
C HIS A 177 18.98 -5.32 -4.87
N GLY A 178 18.11 -6.28 -4.56
CA GLY A 178 16.69 -6.17 -4.87
C GLY A 178 16.36 -6.51 -6.32
N VAL A 179 17.00 -7.54 -6.86
CA VAL A 179 16.71 -8.07 -8.20
C VAL A 179 15.31 -8.67 -8.20
N VAL A 180 14.48 -8.30 -9.18
CA VAL A 180 13.11 -8.81 -9.27
C VAL A 180 13.13 -10.31 -9.61
N VAL A 181 12.46 -11.11 -8.78
CA VAL A 181 12.23 -12.53 -9.02
C VAL A 181 11.24 -12.66 -10.17
N LYS A 182 11.57 -13.49 -11.17
CA LYS A 182 10.69 -13.70 -12.32
C LYS A 182 9.62 -14.76 -11.98
N PRO A 183 8.32 -14.43 -12.09
CA PRO A 183 7.27 -15.43 -11.93
C PRO A 183 7.28 -16.43 -13.09
N LYS A 184 6.69 -17.61 -12.88
CA LYS A 184 6.40 -18.60 -13.93
C LYS A 184 5.02 -18.32 -14.54
N LEU A 185 4.63 -19.12 -15.54
CA LEU A 185 3.34 -18.98 -16.24
C LEU A 185 2.12 -18.98 -15.28
N GLY A 186 2.21 -19.73 -14.16
CA GLY A 186 1.18 -19.77 -13.11
C GLY A 186 1.38 -18.80 -11.93
N GLY A 187 2.32 -17.86 -12.02
CA GLY A 187 2.69 -16.94 -10.94
C GLY A 187 3.95 -17.36 -10.16
N TYR A 188 4.06 -16.88 -8.93
CA TYR A 188 5.18 -17.26 -8.06
C TYR A 188 4.88 -18.62 -7.41
N SER A 189 5.89 -19.49 -7.43
CA SER A 189 5.88 -20.80 -6.75
C SER A 189 7.20 -20.95 -6.03
N VAL A 190 7.32 -21.91 -5.10
CA VAL A 190 8.56 -22.23 -4.38
C VAL A 190 9.77 -22.33 -5.33
N SER A 191 9.58 -22.94 -6.50
CA SER A 191 10.62 -23.09 -7.52
C SER A 191 11.14 -21.78 -8.15
N CYS A 192 10.47 -20.64 -7.93
CA CYS A 192 10.93 -19.32 -8.34
C CYS A 192 12.06 -18.78 -7.44
N PHE A 193 12.17 -19.29 -6.21
CA PHE A 193 13.02 -18.77 -5.15
C PHE A 193 14.28 -19.64 -4.99
N LYS A 194 15.22 -19.47 -5.93
CA LYS A 194 16.48 -20.24 -5.92
C LYS A 194 17.34 -19.86 -4.73
N ASN A 195 17.87 -20.86 -4.03
CA ASN A 195 18.71 -20.67 -2.83
C ASN A 195 17.99 -19.97 -1.67
N ALA A 196 16.65 -20.06 -1.62
CA ALA A 196 15.89 -19.67 -0.43
C ALA A 196 16.25 -20.59 0.73
N LEU A 197 16.25 -20.03 1.93
CA LEU A 197 16.42 -20.81 3.16
C LEU A 197 15.11 -21.56 3.48
N ASP A 198 15.20 -22.68 4.19
CA ASP A 198 14.02 -23.51 4.50
C ASP A 198 12.91 -22.71 5.21
N TRP A 199 13.28 -21.85 6.16
CA TRP A 199 12.31 -20.97 6.84
C TRP A 199 11.70 -19.89 5.92
N GLU A 200 12.42 -19.47 4.87
CA GLU A 200 11.83 -18.59 3.86
C GLU A 200 10.82 -19.35 3.01
N LEU A 201 11.09 -20.62 2.71
CA LEU A 201 10.17 -21.48 1.96
C LEU A 201 8.89 -21.81 2.71
N GLU A 202 8.86 -21.62 4.04
CA GLU A 202 7.63 -21.66 4.85
C GLU A 202 6.84 -20.35 4.70
N MET A 203 7.49 -19.19 4.86
CA MET A 203 6.81 -17.89 4.86
C MET A 203 6.36 -17.41 3.46
N ILE A 204 7.14 -17.72 2.43
CA ILE A 204 6.88 -17.30 1.05
C ILE A 204 5.52 -17.78 0.53
N PRO A 205 5.17 -19.08 0.56
CA PRO A 205 3.90 -19.56 0.05
C PRO A 205 2.71 -19.04 0.85
N GLU A 206 2.82 -18.95 2.18
CA GLU A 206 1.77 -18.37 3.05
C GLU A 206 1.46 -16.94 2.64
N THR A 207 2.50 -16.13 2.42
CA THR A 207 2.37 -14.74 2.03
C THR A 207 1.90 -14.60 0.58
N GLU A 208 2.42 -15.43 -0.32
CA GLU A 208 2.03 -15.45 -1.73
C GLU A 208 0.53 -15.74 -1.88
N ASN A 209 -0.02 -16.67 -1.08
CA ASN A 209 -1.45 -16.98 -1.08
C ASN A 209 -2.32 -15.78 -0.67
N LYS A 210 -1.83 -14.94 0.26
CA LYS A 210 -2.54 -13.71 0.67
C LYS A 210 -2.43 -12.61 -0.39
N ILE A 211 -1.27 -12.41 -1.00
CA ILE A 211 -1.02 -11.29 -1.93
C ILE A 211 -1.43 -11.57 -3.37
N LYS A 212 -1.49 -12.84 -3.80
CA LYS A 212 -1.89 -13.24 -5.16
C LYS A 212 -3.24 -12.68 -5.58
N PRO A 213 -4.35 -12.86 -4.82
CA PRO A 213 -5.65 -12.30 -5.20
C PRO A 213 -5.62 -10.77 -5.28
N ILE A 214 -4.88 -10.11 -4.36
CA ILE A 214 -4.73 -8.65 -4.40
C ILE A 214 -3.98 -8.21 -5.67
N ARG A 215 -2.92 -8.94 -6.06
CA ARG A 215 -2.15 -8.66 -7.28
C ARG A 215 -3.00 -8.78 -8.54
N GLU A 216 -3.89 -9.77 -8.60
CA GLU A 216 -4.83 -9.98 -9.70
C GLU A 216 -5.86 -8.84 -9.77
N LEU A 217 -6.47 -8.48 -8.64
CA LEU A 217 -7.42 -7.37 -8.56
C LEU A 217 -6.77 -6.02 -8.91
N LEU A 218 -5.55 -5.75 -8.42
CA LEU A 218 -4.80 -4.54 -8.79
C LEU A 218 -4.59 -4.44 -10.31
N ALA A 219 -4.31 -5.58 -10.98
CA ALA A 219 -4.16 -5.60 -12.43
C ALA A 219 -5.48 -5.32 -13.15
N GLU A 220 -6.58 -5.90 -12.67
CA GLU A 220 -7.91 -5.72 -13.22
C GLU A 220 -8.42 -4.28 -13.08
N TYR A 221 -8.40 -3.70 -11.89
CA TYR A 221 -8.84 -2.32 -11.67
C TYR A 221 -7.98 -1.31 -12.43
N HIS A 222 -6.66 -1.57 -12.57
CA HIS A 222 -5.81 -0.73 -13.40
C HIS A 222 -6.21 -0.78 -14.88
N GLN A 223 -6.51 -1.96 -15.41
CA GLN A 223 -6.98 -2.11 -16.80
C GLN A 223 -8.33 -1.41 -17.02
N ARG A 224 -9.29 -1.59 -16.11
CA ARG A 224 -10.60 -0.92 -16.16
C ARG A 224 -10.44 0.60 -16.15
N LYS A 225 -9.66 1.14 -15.21
CA LYS A 225 -9.34 2.57 -15.13
C LYS A 225 -8.80 3.13 -16.45
N LEU A 226 -7.85 2.43 -17.09
CA LEU A 226 -7.31 2.87 -18.37
C LEU A 226 -8.34 2.84 -19.51
N ALA A 227 -9.22 1.83 -19.52
CA ALA A 227 -10.30 1.76 -20.50
C ALA A 227 -11.31 2.90 -20.33
N ASP A 228 -11.67 3.21 -19.08
CA ASP A 228 -12.60 4.27 -18.72
C ASP A 228 -12.04 5.67 -19.03
N ILE A 229 -10.74 5.90 -18.79
CA ILE A 229 -10.05 7.14 -19.22
C ILE A 229 -10.14 7.31 -20.74
N LYS A 230 -9.86 6.25 -21.52
CA LYS A 230 -9.97 6.31 -22.99
C LYS A 230 -11.40 6.57 -23.47
N ARG A 231 -12.40 6.02 -22.78
CA ARG A 231 -13.82 6.31 -23.10
C ARG A 231 -14.15 7.77 -22.84
N LEU A 232 -13.73 8.31 -21.69
CA LEU A 232 -13.93 9.72 -21.36
C LEU A 232 -13.29 10.65 -22.39
N GLU A 233 -12.05 10.36 -22.80
CA GLU A 233 -11.35 11.12 -23.86
C GLU A 233 -12.10 11.07 -25.20
N LYS A 234 -12.70 9.93 -25.55
CA LYS A 234 -13.50 9.80 -26.77
C LYS A 234 -14.79 10.61 -26.67
N LEU A 235 -15.49 10.56 -25.53
CA LEU A 235 -16.71 11.34 -25.29
C LEU A 235 -16.45 12.84 -25.41
N LYS A 236 -15.37 13.33 -24.80
CA LYS A 236 -14.95 14.75 -24.86
C LYS A 236 -14.57 15.25 -26.27
N ARG A 237 -14.40 14.36 -27.25
CA ARG A 237 -14.15 14.73 -28.66
C ARG A 237 -15.42 14.75 -29.51
N LEU A 238 -16.50 14.14 -29.01
CA LEU A 238 -17.78 14.03 -29.73
C LEU A 238 -18.76 15.14 -29.33
N ILE A 239 -18.56 15.72 -28.15
CA ILE A 239 -19.27 16.88 -27.60
C ILE A 239 -18.45 18.12 -27.96
#